data_AF-A0A515KNE8-F1
#
_entry.id   AF-A0A515KNE8-F1
#
_cell.length_a   1.000
_cell.length_b   1.000
_cell.length_c   1.000
_cell.angle_alpha   90.00
_cell.angle_beta   90.00
_cell.angle_gamma   90.00
#
_symmetry.space_group_name_H-M   'P 1'
#
loop_
_entity.id
_entity.type
_entity.pdbx_description
1 polymer ?
#
loop_
_entity_poly.entity_id
_entity_poly.type
_entity_poly.pdbx_seq_one_letter_code
_entity_poly.pdbx_strand_id
1 'polypeptide(L)'
;MTIGMGMVSKIAKRKERLARRAAHLETFFSSTSVLGSENIRQYNALYKTLKKEMPMSSLMDRVRVKQLTDSIWLVQRTLRLQAGAIEGAQVEALIKLLMPKFGNFLDDDKRNQIAIDYFSGAEDVQRKATRVAEKLGITRDMIEAFALELQSPTVMALDKMRARCEHSIDQAEKKLTGPTRKKRNKAPHDQTIVDEEDAKFETRTSHTKDSWN
;
A
#
# COMPACT_ATOMS: atom_id res chain seq x y z
N MET A 1 -39.69 -32.11 39.23
CA MET A 1 -39.32 -31.88 37.81
C MET A 1 -38.66 -30.51 37.70
N THR A 2 -37.32 -30.44 37.72
CA THR A 2 -36.55 -29.17 37.82
C THR A 2 -35.43 -29.11 36.76
N ILE A 3 -35.73 -29.56 35.53
CA ILE A 3 -34.72 -29.71 34.46
C ILE A 3 -34.58 -28.44 33.59
N GLY A 4 -35.46 -27.43 33.72
CA GLY A 4 -35.48 -26.27 32.81
C GLY A 4 -34.51 -25.11 33.10
N MET A 5 -34.06 -24.93 34.35
CA MET A 5 -33.43 -23.65 34.76
C MET A 5 -31.96 -23.52 34.34
N GLY A 6 -31.23 -24.63 34.23
CA GLY A 6 -29.81 -24.63 33.83
C GLY A 6 -29.58 -24.35 32.34
N MET A 7 -30.53 -24.72 31.47
CA MET A 7 -30.38 -24.59 30.01
C MET A 7 -30.58 -23.14 29.54
N VAL A 8 -31.52 -22.42 30.16
CA VAL A 8 -31.78 -20.98 29.91
C VAL A 8 -30.56 -20.13 30.29
N SER A 9 -29.92 -20.43 31.44
CA SER A 9 -28.70 -19.74 31.88
C SER A 9 -27.53 -19.92 30.90
N LYS A 10 -27.36 -21.14 30.35
CA LYS A 10 -26.30 -21.42 29.35
C LYS A 10 -26.52 -20.67 28.03
N ILE A 11 -27.77 -20.57 27.56
CA ILE A 11 -28.11 -19.83 26.34
C ILE A 11 -27.87 -18.33 26.53
N ALA A 12 -28.29 -17.76 27.66
CA ALA A 12 -28.06 -16.35 27.98
C ALA A 12 -26.56 -15.99 28.03
N LYS A 13 -25.76 -16.78 28.77
CA LYS A 13 -24.30 -16.60 28.83
C LYS A 13 -23.63 -16.73 27.46
N ARG A 14 -24.10 -17.65 26.60
CA ARG A 14 -23.59 -17.80 25.22
C ARG A 14 -23.92 -16.58 24.37
N LYS A 15 -25.15 -16.07 24.42
CA LYS A 15 -25.57 -14.86 23.69
C LYS A 15 -24.75 -13.64 24.11
N GLU A 16 -24.54 -13.46 25.41
CA GLU A 16 -23.73 -12.36 25.93
C GLU A 16 -22.26 -12.44 25.46
N ARG A 17 -21.65 -13.63 25.50
CA ARG A 17 -20.29 -13.84 24.97
C ARG A 17 -20.19 -13.55 23.47
N LEU A 18 -21.22 -13.88 22.69
CA LEU A 18 -21.26 -13.57 21.26
C LEU A 18 -21.44 -12.06 21.02
N ALA A 19 -22.29 -11.38 21.79
CA ALA A 19 -22.49 -9.94 21.68
C ALA A 19 -21.20 -9.16 22.02
N ARG A 20 -20.49 -9.54 23.09
CA ARG A 20 -19.19 -8.93 23.44
C ARG A 20 -18.15 -9.12 22.34
N ARG A 21 -18.09 -10.32 21.74
CA ARG A 21 -17.20 -10.61 20.60
C ARG A 21 -17.58 -9.78 19.37
N ALA A 22 -18.86 -9.65 19.06
CA ALA A 22 -19.33 -8.83 17.95
C ALA A 22 -18.95 -7.35 18.15
N ALA A 23 -19.18 -6.79 19.35
CA ALA A 23 -18.78 -5.42 19.67
C ALA A 23 -17.27 -5.19 19.51
N HIS A 24 -16.45 -6.13 20.00
CA HIS A 24 -15.00 -6.05 19.84
C HIS A 24 -14.56 -6.14 18.37
N LEU A 25 -15.26 -6.94 17.56
CA LEU A 25 -15.01 -7.01 16.13
C LEU A 25 -15.40 -5.70 15.43
N GLU A 26 -16.53 -5.09 15.78
CA GLU A 26 -16.94 -3.78 15.23
C GLU A 26 -15.89 -2.69 15.52
N THR A 27 -15.23 -2.72 16.68
CA THR A 27 -14.09 -1.81 16.96
C THR A 27 -12.93 -1.99 15.97
N PHE A 28 -12.70 -3.21 15.49
CA PHE A 28 -11.66 -3.46 14.47
C PHE A 28 -12.05 -2.88 13.10
N PHE A 29 -13.35 -2.77 12.81
CA PHE A 29 -13.86 -2.19 11.57
C PHE A 29 -14.06 -0.68 11.64
N SER A 30 -14.14 -0.09 12.84
CA SER A 30 -14.37 1.34 13.04
C SER A 30 -13.12 2.20 12.84
N SER A 31 -11.91 1.63 12.91
CA SER A 31 -10.68 2.35 12.59
C SER A 31 -10.51 2.50 11.07
N THR A 32 -10.85 3.68 10.57
CA THR A 32 -10.57 4.04 9.17
C THR A 32 -9.07 4.32 9.00
N SER A 33 -8.47 3.87 7.89
CA SER A 33 -7.06 4.16 7.58
C SER A 33 -6.78 5.65 7.27
N VAL A 34 -7.82 6.49 7.27
CA VAL A 34 -7.81 7.89 6.82
C VAL A 34 -7.03 8.76 7.81
N LEU A 35 -6.10 9.57 7.30
CA LEU A 35 -5.36 10.57 8.10
C LEU A 35 -6.21 11.84 8.31
N GLY A 36 -5.87 12.66 9.31
CA GLY A 36 -6.71 13.81 9.71
C GLY A 36 -7.00 14.84 8.60
N SER A 37 -6.09 15.00 7.63
CA SER A 37 -6.25 15.93 6.50
C SER A 37 -6.94 15.31 5.28
N GLU A 38 -7.26 14.01 5.31
CA GLU A 38 -7.76 13.31 4.15
C GLU A 38 -9.29 13.32 4.04
N ASN A 39 -9.78 13.16 2.81
CA ASN A 39 -11.21 13.20 2.53
C ASN A 39 -11.91 11.88 2.89
N ILE A 40 -12.46 11.83 4.11
CA ILE A 40 -13.22 10.69 4.62
C ILE A 40 -14.43 10.30 3.74
N ARG A 41 -15.02 11.26 3.00
CA ARG A 41 -16.16 10.97 2.11
C ARG A 41 -15.73 10.13 0.92
N GLN A 42 -14.56 10.41 0.34
CA GLN A 42 -14.00 9.63 -0.77
C GLN A 42 -13.64 8.21 -0.32
N TYR A 43 -13.01 8.05 0.84
CA TYR A 43 -12.74 6.74 1.42
C TYR A 43 -14.04 5.95 1.65
N ASN A 44 -15.06 6.57 2.25
CA ASN A 44 -16.34 5.92 2.48
C ASN A 44 -17.08 5.57 1.17
N ALA A 45 -16.94 6.39 0.13
CA ALA A 45 -17.47 6.08 -1.19
C ALA A 45 -16.78 4.84 -1.78
N LEU A 46 -15.44 4.76 -1.71
CA LEU A 46 -14.67 3.59 -2.13
C LEU A 46 -15.11 2.33 -1.38
N TYR A 47 -15.20 2.41 -0.04
CA TYR A 47 -15.67 1.30 0.79
C TYR A 47 -17.08 0.84 0.36
N LYS A 48 -18.02 1.78 0.15
CA LYS A 48 -19.38 1.47 -0.30
C LYS A 48 -19.39 0.81 -1.68
N THR A 49 -18.53 1.24 -2.60
CA THR A 49 -18.42 0.62 -3.93
C THR A 49 -17.94 -0.82 -3.80
N LEU A 50 -16.82 -1.07 -3.12
CA LEU A 50 -16.31 -2.43 -2.92
C LEU A 50 -17.30 -3.33 -2.17
N LYS A 51 -18.03 -2.76 -1.22
CA LYS A 51 -19.10 -3.43 -0.48
C LYS A 51 -20.26 -3.89 -1.37
N LYS A 52 -20.55 -3.18 -2.46
CA LYS A 52 -21.59 -3.57 -3.44
C LYS A 52 -21.11 -4.68 -4.37
N GLU A 53 -19.85 -4.61 -4.79
CA GLU A 53 -19.25 -5.58 -5.72
C GLU A 53 -18.92 -6.93 -5.05
N MET A 54 -18.68 -6.95 -3.74
CA MET A 54 -18.29 -8.15 -3.00
C MET A 54 -19.43 -8.66 -2.09
N PRO A 55 -19.92 -9.90 -2.27
CA PRO A 55 -20.95 -10.45 -1.39
C PRO A 55 -20.40 -10.65 0.03
N MET A 56 -20.93 -9.92 1.01
CA MET A 56 -20.53 -10.05 2.42
C MET A 56 -21.36 -11.10 3.14
N SER A 57 -21.20 -12.36 2.76
CA SER A 57 -21.88 -13.46 3.44
C SER A 57 -21.26 -13.79 4.80
N SER A 58 -19.96 -13.51 4.96
CA SER A 58 -19.18 -13.92 6.12
C SER A 58 -18.44 -12.74 6.78
N LEU A 59 -17.99 -12.96 8.02
CA LEU A 59 -17.09 -12.03 8.71
C LEU A 59 -15.79 -11.82 7.91
N MET A 60 -15.27 -12.88 7.28
CA MET A 60 -14.04 -12.81 6.49
C MET A 60 -14.21 -11.93 5.25
N ASP A 61 -15.41 -11.93 4.65
CA ASP A 61 -15.71 -11.04 3.52
C ASP A 61 -15.67 -9.57 3.95
N ARG A 62 -16.19 -9.25 5.14
CA ARG A 62 -16.10 -7.89 5.71
C ARG A 62 -14.66 -7.45 5.97
N VAL A 63 -13.84 -8.32 6.57
CA VAL A 63 -12.39 -8.07 6.75
C VAL A 63 -11.72 -7.80 5.41
N ARG A 64 -12.06 -8.60 4.40
CA ARG A 64 -11.47 -8.49 3.07
C ARG A 64 -11.87 -7.19 2.36
N VAL A 65 -13.15 -6.80 2.39
CA VAL A 65 -13.60 -5.52 1.81
C VAL A 65 -12.86 -4.36 2.47
N LYS A 66 -12.74 -4.36 3.81
CA LYS A 66 -11.97 -3.33 4.52
C LYS A 66 -10.50 -3.33 4.11
N GLN A 67 -9.83 -4.48 4.14
CA GLN A 67 -8.42 -4.59 3.77
C GLN A 67 -8.15 -4.12 2.33
N LEU A 68 -9.04 -4.45 1.39
CA LEU A 68 -8.93 -4.01 0.00
C LEU A 68 -9.13 -2.50 -0.11
N THR A 69 -10.12 -1.95 0.60
CA THR A 69 -10.35 -0.51 0.68
C THR A 69 -9.12 0.22 1.22
N ASP A 70 -8.57 -0.24 2.35
CA ASP A 70 -7.38 0.33 2.98
C ASP A 70 -6.18 0.27 2.03
N SER A 71 -6.01 -0.85 1.30
CA SER A 71 -4.89 -1.05 0.36
C SER A 71 -4.99 -0.10 -0.84
N ILE A 72 -6.16 0.02 -1.47
CA ILE A 72 -6.38 0.95 -2.58
C ILE A 72 -6.21 2.40 -2.11
N TRP A 73 -6.73 2.74 -0.93
CA TRP A 73 -6.57 4.06 -0.35
C TRP A 73 -5.10 4.41 -0.09
N LEU A 74 -4.33 3.45 0.41
CA LEU A 74 -2.90 3.62 0.64
C LEU A 74 -2.13 3.83 -0.68
N VAL A 75 -2.47 3.10 -1.75
CA VAL A 75 -1.89 3.34 -3.10
C VAL A 75 -2.16 4.78 -3.56
N GLN A 76 -3.41 5.23 -3.48
CA GLN A 76 -3.77 6.61 -3.84
C GLN A 76 -3.02 7.64 -2.99
N ARG A 77 -2.90 7.39 -1.68
CA ARG A 77 -2.11 8.24 -0.78
C ARG A 77 -0.64 8.28 -1.19
N THR A 78 -0.02 7.14 -1.47
CA THR A 78 1.40 7.10 -1.86
C THR A 78 1.67 7.88 -3.14
N LEU A 79 0.77 7.82 -4.12
CA LEU A 79 0.87 8.62 -5.35
C LEU A 79 0.79 10.13 -5.06
N ARG A 80 -0.15 10.55 -4.20
CA ARG A 80 -0.25 11.97 -3.78
C ARG A 80 1.00 12.43 -3.03
N LEU A 81 1.52 11.59 -2.12
CA LEU A 81 2.75 11.89 -1.37
C LEU A 81 3.97 11.97 -2.29
N GLN A 82 4.05 11.10 -3.30
CA GLN A 82 5.13 11.12 -4.30
C GLN A 82 5.09 12.42 -5.10
N ALA A 83 3.92 12.81 -5.62
CA ALA A 83 3.75 14.08 -6.33
C ALA A 83 4.12 15.27 -5.43
N GLY A 84 3.57 15.32 -4.21
CA GLY A 84 3.86 16.40 -3.27
C GLY A 84 5.33 16.47 -2.83
N ALA A 85 6.04 15.33 -2.74
CA ALA A 85 7.47 15.31 -2.44
C ALA A 85 8.28 15.94 -3.58
N ILE A 86 7.96 15.59 -4.83
CA ILE A 86 8.62 16.16 -6.01
C ILE A 86 8.32 17.66 -6.10
N GLU A 87 7.05 18.06 -6.01
CA GLU A 87 6.62 19.47 -6.02
C GLU A 87 7.33 20.27 -4.91
N GLY A 88 7.39 19.75 -3.69
CA GLY A 88 8.08 20.40 -2.57
C GLY A 88 9.60 20.56 -2.78
N ALA A 89 10.21 19.73 -3.62
CA ALA A 89 11.64 19.78 -3.92
C ALA A 89 11.99 20.69 -5.11
N GLN A 90 11.01 21.18 -5.87
CA GLN A 90 11.27 21.97 -7.08
C GLN A 90 11.99 23.30 -6.81
N VAL A 91 11.68 23.95 -5.68
CA VAL A 91 12.37 25.19 -5.26
C VAL A 91 13.85 24.90 -5.00
N GLU A 92 14.16 23.87 -4.22
CA GLU A 92 15.54 23.48 -3.92
C GLU A 92 16.29 23.03 -5.19
N ALA A 93 15.62 22.29 -6.07
CA ALA A 93 16.16 21.89 -7.36
C ALA A 93 16.57 23.10 -8.20
N LEU A 94 15.70 24.11 -8.34
CA LEU A 94 16.02 25.34 -9.07
C LEU A 94 17.16 26.12 -8.40
N ILE A 95 17.18 26.22 -7.07
CA ILE A 95 18.31 26.82 -6.33
C ILE A 95 19.62 26.12 -6.72
N LYS A 96 19.68 24.79 -6.68
CA LYS A 96 20.89 24.03 -7.04
C LYS A 96 21.30 24.21 -8.50
N LEU A 97 20.34 24.26 -9.43
CA LEU A 97 20.60 24.51 -10.85
C LEU A 97 21.13 25.92 -11.13
N LEU A 98 20.73 26.90 -10.32
CA LEU A 98 21.23 28.28 -10.42
C LEU A 98 22.64 28.43 -9.84
N MET A 99 23.06 27.60 -8.86
CA MET A 99 24.35 27.76 -8.17
C MET A 99 25.56 27.92 -9.11
N PRO A 100 25.77 27.09 -10.15
CA PRO A 100 26.94 27.24 -11.03
C PRO A 100 26.89 28.51 -11.92
N LYS A 101 25.72 29.15 -12.03
CA LYS A 101 25.51 30.34 -12.86
C LYS A 101 25.79 31.64 -12.10
N PHE A 102 25.68 31.62 -10.77
CA PHE A 102 26.00 32.74 -9.90
C PHE A 102 27.37 32.48 -9.28
N GLY A 103 28.41 33.10 -9.85
CA GLY A 103 29.81 32.77 -9.59
C GLY A 103 30.35 33.10 -8.20
N ASN A 104 29.54 33.42 -7.18
CA ASN A 104 29.94 33.73 -5.79
C ASN A 104 28.83 33.47 -4.76
N PHE A 105 29.20 33.22 -3.49
CA PHE A 105 28.29 33.07 -2.33
C PHE A 105 27.46 34.32 -1.99
N LEU A 106 27.88 35.51 -2.42
CA LEU A 106 27.19 36.77 -2.14
C LEU A 106 25.87 36.95 -2.94
N ASP A 107 25.59 36.05 -3.89
CA ASP A 107 24.34 36.05 -4.67
C ASP A 107 23.32 35.00 -4.19
N ASP A 108 23.56 34.38 -3.03
CA ASP A 108 22.68 33.35 -2.44
C ASP A 108 21.23 33.86 -2.26
N ASP A 109 21.06 35.09 -1.77
CA ASP A 109 19.75 35.70 -1.58
C ASP A 109 19.02 35.91 -2.92
N LYS A 110 19.73 36.39 -3.94
CA LYS A 110 19.14 36.59 -5.27
C LYS A 110 18.73 35.26 -5.89
N ARG A 111 19.57 34.24 -5.75
CA ARG A 111 19.29 32.88 -6.25
C ARG A 111 18.05 32.29 -5.59
N ASN A 112 17.98 32.37 -4.26
CA ASN A 112 16.83 31.88 -3.50
C ASN A 112 15.57 32.66 -3.87
N GLN A 113 15.67 33.99 -4.01
CA GLN A 113 14.55 34.83 -4.43
C GLN A 113 14.06 34.46 -5.83
N ILE A 114 14.95 34.27 -6.81
CA ILE A 114 14.56 33.83 -8.17
C ILE A 114 13.81 32.50 -8.11
N ALA A 115 14.29 31.54 -7.31
CA ALA A 115 13.64 30.25 -7.19
C ALA A 115 12.25 30.35 -6.53
N ILE A 116 12.12 31.14 -5.47
CA ILE A 116 10.82 31.40 -4.82
C ILE A 116 9.86 32.11 -5.78
N ASP A 117 10.35 33.13 -6.48
CA ASP A 117 9.58 33.92 -7.45
C ASP A 117 9.07 33.05 -8.61
N TYR A 118 9.88 32.08 -9.08
CA TYR A 118 9.51 31.14 -10.14
C TYR A 118 8.29 30.28 -9.78
N PHE A 119 8.17 29.87 -8.52
CA PHE A 119 7.04 29.09 -8.02
C PHE A 119 5.97 29.94 -7.31
N SER A 120 6.09 31.27 -7.39
CA SER A 120 5.10 32.17 -6.83
C SER A 120 3.79 32.11 -7.64
N GLY A 121 2.66 32.34 -6.96
CA GLY A 121 1.35 32.47 -7.62
C GLY A 121 1.14 33.84 -8.30
N ALA A 122 2.11 34.74 -8.24
CA ALA A 122 2.01 36.08 -8.79
C ALA A 122 2.56 36.11 -10.23
N GLU A 123 1.66 36.21 -11.21
CA GLU A 123 1.98 36.03 -12.65
C GLU A 123 3.14 36.91 -13.13
N ASP A 124 3.18 38.19 -12.72
CA ASP A 124 4.24 39.12 -13.13
C ASP A 124 5.62 38.78 -12.54
N VAL A 125 5.64 38.30 -11.31
CA VAL A 125 6.87 37.92 -10.59
C VAL A 125 7.39 36.60 -11.16
N GLN A 126 6.51 35.61 -11.27
CA GLN A 126 6.81 34.33 -11.90
C GLN A 126 7.34 34.51 -13.32
N ARG A 127 6.66 35.29 -14.17
CA ARG A 127 7.11 35.57 -15.54
C ARG A 127 8.50 36.18 -15.62
N LYS A 128 8.88 37.05 -14.67
CA LYS A 128 10.25 37.61 -14.61
C LYS A 128 11.26 36.53 -14.23
N ALA A 129 10.98 35.73 -13.20
CA ALA A 129 11.86 34.65 -12.77
C ALA A 129 12.01 33.57 -13.85
N THR A 130 10.94 33.20 -14.53
CA THR A 130 10.96 32.26 -15.67
C THR A 130 11.89 32.75 -16.78
N ARG A 131 11.79 34.03 -17.17
CA ARG A 131 12.69 34.62 -18.17
C ARG A 131 14.16 34.58 -17.74
N VAL A 132 14.44 34.73 -16.44
CA VAL A 132 15.81 34.62 -15.92
C VAL A 132 16.30 33.18 -16.03
N ALA A 133 15.51 32.20 -15.61
CA ALA A 133 15.84 30.77 -15.74
C ALA A 133 16.07 30.36 -17.21
N GLU A 134 15.20 30.78 -18.11
CA GLU A 134 15.31 30.52 -19.56
C GLU A 134 16.59 31.10 -20.16
N LYS A 135 16.95 32.36 -19.81
CA LYS A 135 18.21 32.99 -20.24
C LYS A 135 19.45 32.25 -19.75
N LEU A 136 19.34 31.54 -18.63
CA LEU A 136 20.41 30.71 -18.08
C LEU A 136 20.43 29.29 -18.66
N GLY A 137 19.50 28.97 -19.57
CA GLY A 137 19.34 27.66 -20.18
C GLY A 137 18.70 26.62 -19.26
N ILE A 138 18.00 27.05 -18.21
CA ILE A 138 17.32 26.17 -17.26
C ILE A 138 15.88 26.01 -17.72
N THR A 139 15.52 24.79 -18.14
CA THR A 139 14.14 24.44 -18.54
C THR A 139 13.35 23.89 -17.37
N ARG A 140 12.02 23.88 -17.50
CA ARG A 140 11.13 23.23 -16.52
C ARG A 140 11.45 21.75 -16.35
N ASP A 141 11.70 21.04 -17.44
CA ASP A 141 12.05 19.61 -17.42
C ASP A 141 13.34 19.35 -16.64
N MET A 142 14.33 20.25 -16.73
CA MET A 142 15.55 20.15 -15.92
C MET A 142 15.24 20.30 -14.43
N ILE A 143 14.37 21.25 -14.06
CA ILE A 143 13.97 21.46 -12.66
C ILE A 143 13.23 20.23 -12.14
N GLU A 144 12.30 19.69 -12.92
CA GLU A 144 11.53 18.50 -12.55
C GLU A 144 12.42 17.25 -12.42
N ALA A 145 13.35 17.04 -13.37
CA ALA A 145 14.30 15.95 -13.32
C ALA A 145 15.22 16.04 -12.09
N PHE A 146 15.72 17.24 -11.78
CA PHE A 146 16.58 17.46 -10.63
C PHE A 146 15.80 17.33 -9.30
N ALA A 147 14.55 17.79 -9.25
CA ALA A 147 13.67 17.60 -8.09
C ALA A 147 13.40 16.10 -7.83
N LEU A 148 13.18 15.32 -8.90
CA LEU A 148 13.07 13.88 -8.82
C LEU A 148 14.36 13.22 -8.32
N GLU A 149 15.53 13.66 -8.80
CA GLU A 149 16.82 13.18 -8.31
C GLU A 149 17.00 13.44 -6.81
N LEU A 150 16.71 14.67 -6.35
CA LEU A 150 16.77 15.02 -4.92
C LEU A 150 15.85 14.15 -4.05
N GLN A 151 14.67 13.80 -4.58
CA GLN A 151 13.69 12.99 -3.87
C GLN A 151 13.76 11.50 -4.20
N SER A 152 14.77 11.06 -4.96
CA SER A 152 14.89 9.66 -5.41
C SER A 152 14.78 8.65 -4.26
N PRO A 153 15.45 8.83 -3.09
CA PRO A 153 15.29 7.91 -1.96
C PRO A 153 13.85 7.83 -1.43
N THR A 154 13.18 8.98 -1.32
CA THR A 154 11.79 9.09 -0.88
C THR A 154 10.85 8.40 -1.86
N VAL A 155 11.01 8.68 -3.16
CA VAL A 155 10.23 8.08 -4.24
C VAL A 155 10.39 6.57 -4.26
N MET A 156 11.63 6.06 -4.18
CA MET A 156 11.90 4.63 -4.11
C MET A 156 11.25 3.96 -2.89
N ALA A 157 11.24 4.63 -1.73
CA ALA A 157 10.57 4.10 -0.54
C ALA A 157 9.05 4.02 -0.74
N LEU A 158 8.43 5.06 -1.33
CA LEU A 158 7.01 5.09 -1.65
C LEU A 158 6.63 4.04 -2.69
N ASP A 159 7.45 3.85 -3.74
CA ASP A 159 7.24 2.80 -4.75
C ASP A 159 7.27 1.39 -4.13
N LYS A 160 8.20 1.13 -3.20
CA LYS A 160 8.23 -0.14 -2.45
C LYS A 160 6.97 -0.35 -1.62
N MET A 161 6.45 0.71 -0.99
CA MET A 161 5.18 0.64 -0.25
C MET A 161 4.02 0.35 -1.20
N ARG A 162 3.95 1.05 -2.34
CA ARG A 162 2.92 0.85 -3.36
C ARG A 162 2.92 -0.59 -3.89
N ALA A 163 4.08 -1.10 -4.26
CA ALA A 163 4.23 -2.47 -4.77
C ALA A 163 3.75 -3.53 -3.78
N ARG A 164 3.96 -3.34 -2.47
CA ARG A 164 3.43 -4.24 -1.43
C ARG A 164 1.91 -4.19 -1.36
N CYS A 165 1.32 -3.01 -1.50
CA CYS A 165 -0.13 -2.84 -1.54
C CYS A 165 -0.75 -3.48 -2.78
N GLU A 166 -0.19 -3.23 -3.95
CA GLU A 166 -0.61 -3.83 -5.22
C GLU A 166 -0.52 -5.36 -5.15
N HIS A 167 0.57 -5.91 -4.62
CA HIS A 167 0.69 -7.35 -4.42
C HIS A 167 -0.40 -7.92 -3.49
N SER A 168 -0.75 -7.19 -2.42
CA SER A 168 -1.86 -7.57 -1.53
C SER A 168 -3.21 -7.54 -2.26
N ILE A 169 -3.43 -6.56 -3.15
CA ILE A 169 -4.63 -6.45 -3.98
C ILE A 169 -4.70 -7.64 -4.94
N ASP A 170 -3.63 -7.95 -5.66
CA ASP A 170 -3.57 -9.08 -6.60
C ASP A 170 -3.82 -10.42 -5.90
N GLN A 171 -3.25 -10.62 -4.71
CA GLN A 171 -3.52 -11.81 -3.91
C GLN A 171 -4.99 -11.90 -3.48
N ALA A 172 -5.60 -10.76 -3.14
CA ALA A 172 -7.01 -10.69 -2.83
C ALA A 172 -7.85 -10.98 -4.08
N GLU A 173 -7.49 -10.51 -5.25
CA GLU A 173 -8.22 -10.78 -6.49
C GLU A 173 -8.12 -12.25 -6.89
N LYS A 174 -6.92 -12.83 -6.88
CA LYS A 174 -6.69 -14.27 -7.19
C LYS A 174 -7.48 -15.20 -6.28
N LYS A 175 -7.72 -14.81 -5.03
CA LYS A 175 -8.54 -15.59 -4.09
C LYS A 175 -10.06 -15.42 -4.36
N LEU A 176 -10.49 -14.43 -5.14
CA LEU A 176 -11.89 -14.26 -5.59
C LEU A 176 -12.14 -15.03 -6.89
N THR A 177 -11.21 -14.90 -7.84
CA THR A 177 -11.31 -15.49 -9.19
C THR A 177 -10.74 -16.91 -9.27
N GLY A 178 -9.99 -17.33 -8.25
CA GLY A 178 -9.33 -18.63 -8.21
C GLY A 178 -10.31 -19.77 -8.46
N PRO A 179 -9.88 -20.84 -9.16
CA PRO A 179 -10.77 -21.90 -9.61
C PRO A 179 -11.55 -22.38 -8.40
N THR A 180 -12.88 -22.15 -8.43
CA THR A 180 -13.84 -22.72 -7.49
C THR A 180 -13.42 -24.15 -7.38
N ARG A 181 -12.87 -24.52 -6.21
CA ARG A 181 -12.18 -25.79 -5.96
C ARG A 181 -13.09 -26.86 -6.53
N LYS A 182 -12.87 -27.28 -7.80
CA LYS A 182 -13.72 -28.24 -8.50
C LYS A 182 -13.68 -29.38 -7.53
N LYS A 183 -14.82 -29.67 -6.87
CA LYS A 183 -14.91 -30.70 -5.84
C LYS A 183 -14.22 -31.89 -6.47
N ARG A 184 -12.99 -32.14 -6.04
CA ARG A 184 -12.23 -33.28 -6.50
C ARG A 184 -12.98 -34.36 -5.78
N ASN A 185 -14.01 -34.87 -6.46
CA ASN A 185 -14.65 -36.12 -6.14
C ASN A 185 -13.50 -37.12 -6.22
N LYS A 186 -12.71 -37.20 -5.14
CA LYS A 186 -11.91 -38.37 -4.86
C LYS A 186 -12.97 -39.45 -4.75
N ALA A 187 -13.16 -40.17 -5.84
CA ALA A 187 -13.75 -41.50 -5.76
C ALA A 187 -13.05 -42.20 -4.59
N PRO A 188 -13.80 -42.92 -3.73
CA PRO A 188 -13.20 -43.67 -2.65
C PRO A 188 -12.07 -44.50 -3.27
N HIS A 189 -10.85 -44.20 -2.85
CA HIS A 189 -9.69 -45.00 -3.22
C HIS A 189 -9.95 -46.31 -2.51
N ASP A 190 -10.40 -47.30 -3.29
CA ASP A 190 -10.47 -48.68 -2.88
C ASP A 190 -9.05 -49.04 -2.41
N GLN A 191 -8.89 -49.10 -1.10
CA GLN A 191 -7.67 -49.57 -0.48
C GLN A 191 -7.71 -51.10 -0.58
N THR A 192 -7.44 -51.61 -1.78
CA THR A 192 -6.83 -52.93 -1.89
C THR A 192 -5.46 -52.82 -1.24
N ILE A 193 -5.43 -53.20 0.03
CA ILE A 193 -4.26 -53.61 0.77
C ILE A 193 -3.59 -54.68 -0.07
N VAL A 194 -2.53 -54.31 -0.78
CA VAL A 194 -1.55 -55.27 -1.27
C VAL A 194 -0.44 -55.20 -0.25
N ASP A 195 -0.36 -56.25 0.56
CA ASP A 195 0.80 -56.53 1.40
C ASP A 195 2.01 -56.71 0.47
N GLU A 196 2.80 -55.64 0.31
CA GLU A 196 4.13 -55.72 -0.28
C GLU A 196 5.14 -55.69 0.87
N GLU A 197 5.36 -56.88 1.42
CA GLU A 197 6.58 -57.22 2.14
C GLU A 197 7.80 -57.00 1.22
N ASP A 198 8.87 -56.53 1.84
CA ASP A 198 10.26 -56.67 1.40
C ASP A 198 10.74 -55.93 0.14
N ALA A 199 11.33 -54.74 0.34
CA ALA A 199 12.57 -54.38 -0.36
C ALA A 199 13.38 -53.28 0.35
N LYS A 200 14.38 -53.74 1.11
CA LYS A 200 15.78 -53.27 1.10
C LYS A 200 16.06 -51.76 1.18
N PHE A 201 16.46 -51.35 2.39
CA PHE A 201 17.81 -50.88 2.70
C PHE A 201 18.67 -50.41 1.50
N GLU A 202 18.86 -49.11 1.36
CA GLU A 202 20.13 -48.54 0.88
C GLU A 202 20.34 -47.15 1.50
N THR A 203 21.10 -47.13 2.59
CA THR A 203 21.78 -45.94 3.11
C THR A 203 22.79 -45.46 2.07
N ARG A 204 22.56 -44.29 1.46
CA ARG A 204 23.60 -43.60 0.70
C ARG A 204 24.08 -42.37 1.45
N THR A 205 25.16 -42.59 2.18
CA THR A 205 26.13 -41.56 2.58
C THR A 205 26.92 -41.10 1.34
N SER A 206 27.13 -39.79 1.21
CA SER A 206 28.35 -39.09 0.74
C SER A 206 27.97 -37.70 0.18
N HIS A 207 28.44 -36.60 0.77
CA HIS A 207 29.78 -36.01 0.66
C HIS A 207 29.93 -35.18 -0.63
N THR A 208 29.79 -33.86 -0.52
CA THR A 208 30.53 -32.90 -1.35
C THR A 208 30.68 -31.60 -0.55
N LYS A 209 31.88 -31.45 0.02
CA LYS A 209 32.53 -30.15 0.15
C LYS A 209 32.69 -29.59 -1.26
N ASP A 210 32.34 -28.34 -1.47
CA ASP A 210 33.06 -27.53 -2.44
C ASP A 210 33.13 -26.09 -1.94
N SER A 211 34.38 -25.71 -1.70
CA SER A 211 34.89 -24.40 -1.35
C SER A 211 35.22 -23.65 -2.63
N TRP A 212 34.63 -22.49 -2.90
CA TRP A 212 35.22 -21.55 -3.87
C TRP A 212 34.94 -20.10 -3.43
N ASN A 213 36.04 -19.46 -3.00
CA ASN A 213 36.39 -18.02 -2.95
C ASN A 213 35.36 -16.98 -2.52
#